data_AF-A0A820XKM4-F1
#
_entry.id   AF-A0A820XKM4-F1
#
_cell.length_a   1.000
_cell.length_b   1.000
_cell.length_c   1.000
_cell.angle_alpha   90.00
_cell.angle_beta   90.00
_cell.angle_gamma   90.00
#
_symmetry.space_group_name_H-M   'P 1'
#
loop_
_entity.id
_entity.type
_entity.pdbx_description
1 polymer ?
#
loop_
_entity_poly.entity_id
_entity_poly.type
_entity_poly.pdbx_seq_one_letter_code
_entity_poly.pdbx_strand_id
1 'polypeptide(L)'
;MNYTLVRQREVQQGFFSQHQVTLFTIHLTIGKEQRNLAIISDYMEHTTVFVHCEQKVLTQFIKKNFPLVKKINYVSDGACAHFKNNASILNLIHHKIDFDLDACWTFTATGHGKGAGDGIGAVLKFSARRATLSKNILISNPKDFYEFTQKQQLETARRSNKDIPGVHAFFLESDEIEEAKNFEQQVHYKEFELSMNSNRSAIQRFNIV
;
A
#
# COMPACT_ATOMS: atom_id res chain seq x y z
N MET A 1 -5.62 -0.78 -5.31
CA MET A 1 -6.90 -0.83 -6.05
C MET A 1 -7.59 0.52 -5.95
N ASN A 2 -8.26 1.00 -7.00
CA ASN A 2 -8.99 2.28 -6.94
C ASN A 2 -10.49 2.04 -6.67
N TYR A 3 -11.10 2.95 -5.92
CA TYR A 3 -12.52 2.98 -5.64
C TYR A 3 -13.09 4.33 -6.04
N THR A 4 -14.10 4.32 -6.91
CA THR A 4 -14.82 5.52 -7.28
C THR A 4 -15.82 5.89 -6.20
N LEU A 5 -15.67 7.08 -5.63
CA LEU A 5 -16.59 7.65 -4.66
C LEU A 5 -17.94 7.91 -5.35
N VAL A 6 -19.01 7.49 -4.69
CA VAL A 6 -20.38 7.67 -5.17
C VAL A 6 -21.01 8.77 -4.34
N ARG A 7 -21.74 9.70 -4.96
CA ARG A 7 -22.62 10.64 -4.25
C ARG A 7 -24.08 10.39 -4.63
N GLN A 8 -24.99 10.51 -3.65
CA GLN A 8 -26.41 10.18 -3.82
C GLN A 8 -27.18 11.24 -4.62
N ARG A 9 -26.78 12.51 -4.51
CA ARG A 9 -27.45 13.66 -5.14
C ARG A 9 -26.42 14.49 -5.91
N GLU A 10 -26.05 14.04 -7.10
CA GLU A 10 -25.12 14.75 -7.98
C GLU A 10 -25.88 15.57 -9.01
N VAL A 11 -25.37 16.77 -9.29
CA VAL A 11 -25.70 17.50 -10.53
C VAL A 11 -25.04 16.79 -11.71
N GLN A 12 -25.53 17.03 -12.93
CA GLN A 12 -25.07 16.34 -14.14
C GLN A 12 -23.54 16.33 -14.31
N GLN A 13 -22.85 17.41 -13.93
CA GLN A 13 -21.39 17.48 -13.99
C GLN A 13 -20.70 16.48 -13.04
N GLY A 14 -21.29 16.20 -11.87
CA GLY A 14 -20.75 15.23 -10.90
C GLY A 14 -20.71 13.80 -11.46
N PHE A 15 -21.67 13.44 -12.30
CA PHE A 15 -21.72 12.14 -12.95
C PHE A 15 -20.50 11.88 -13.88
N PHE A 16 -20.00 12.93 -14.54
CA PHE A 16 -18.85 12.85 -15.45
C PHE A 16 -17.50 13.10 -14.76
N SER A 17 -17.51 13.58 -13.51
CA SER A 17 -16.30 13.92 -12.75
C SER A 17 -16.34 13.24 -11.37
N GLN A 18 -16.18 11.92 -11.38
CA GLN A 18 -16.17 11.13 -10.17
C GLN A 18 -14.76 11.06 -9.58
N HIS A 19 -14.66 11.33 -8.28
CA HIS A 19 -13.39 11.26 -7.57
C HIS A 19 -13.09 9.81 -7.19
N GLN A 20 -11.83 9.43 -7.26
CA GLN A 20 -11.38 8.10 -6.90
C GLN A 20 -10.49 8.17 -5.66
N VAL A 21 -10.48 7.08 -4.91
CA VAL A 21 -9.59 6.85 -3.78
C VAL A 21 -8.82 5.56 -4.01
N THR A 22 -7.53 5.59 -3.74
CA THR A 22 -6.69 4.40 -3.77
C THR A 22 -6.77 3.70 -2.43
N LEU A 23 -7.00 2.39 -2.48
CA LEU A 23 -7.02 1.50 -1.33
C LEU A 23 -5.96 0.42 -1.51
N PHE A 24 -5.12 0.27 -0.49
CA PHE A 24 -4.21 -0.84 -0.33
C PHE A 24 -4.56 -1.60 0.95
N THR A 25 -4.87 -2.90 0.81
CA THR A 25 -5.44 -3.69 1.90
C THR A 25 -4.51 -4.83 2.25
N ILE A 26 -4.20 -4.95 3.53
CA ILE A 26 -3.24 -5.91 4.05
C ILE A 26 -3.91 -6.74 5.13
N HIS A 27 -3.80 -8.05 5.00
CA HIS A 27 -4.15 -8.98 6.08
C HIS A 27 -2.84 -9.49 6.69
N LEU A 28 -2.67 -9.25 7.99
CA LEU A 28 -1.48 -9.61 8.74
C LEU A 28 -1.81 -10.76 9.68
N THR A 29 -0.95 -11.79 9.67
CA THR A 29 -1.05 -12.93 10.58
C THR A 29 0.26 -13.08 11.34
N ILE A 30 0.21 -12.99 12.67
CA ILE A 30 1.36 -13.16 13.57
C ILE A 30 1.01 -14.26 14.58
N GLY A 31 1.55 -15.46 14.37
CA GLY A 31 1.21 -16.62 15.18
C GLY A 31 -0.29 -16.93 15.12
N LYS A 32 -1.01 -16.70 16.23
CA LYS A 32 -2.47 -16.88 16.32
C LYS A 32 -3.25 -15.57 16.15
N GLU A 33 -2.58 -14.42 16.20
CA GLU A 33 -3.23 -13.12 16.04
C GLU A 33 -3.37 -12.74 14.57
N GLN A 34 -4.51 -12.14 14.23
CA GLN A 34 -4.79 -11.59 12.92
C GLN A 34 -5.13 -10.11 13.04
N ARG A 35 -4.58 -9.29 12.14
CA ARG A 35 -4.87 -7.86 12.06
C ARG A 35 -5.18 -7.50 10.61
N ASN A 36 -6.16 -6.62 10.42
CA ASN A 36 -6.53 -6.09 9.12
C ASN A 36 -6.05 -4.64 9.06
N LEU A 37 -5.35 -4.29 7.99
CA LEU A 37 -4.90 -2.93 7.73
C LEU A 37 -5.46 -2.47 6.38
N ALA A 38 -5.75 -1.19 6.30
CA ALA A 38 -6.07 -0.52 5.05
C ALA A 38 -5.33 0.81 4.99
N ILE A 39 -4.62 1.03 3.91
CA ILE A 39 -3.93 2.27 3.64
C ILE A 39 -4.69 2.95 2.50
N ILE A 40 -4.98 4.21 2.71
CA ILE A 40 -5.90 5.02 1.91
C ILE A 40 -5.09 6.19 1.38
N SER A 41 -5.13 6.39 0.07
CA SER A 41 -4.32 7.44 -0.57
C SER A 41 -5.11 8.14 -1.67
N ASP A 42 -4.73 9.38 -1.95
CA ASP A 42 -5.14 10.16 -3.11
C ASP A 42 -4.26 9.92 -4.34
N TYR A 43 -3.17 9.15 -4.20
CA TYR A 43 -2.30 8.80 -5.32
C TYR A 43 -2.90 7.67 -6.15
N MET A 44 -3.21 7.94 -7.42
CA MET A 44 -3.99 7.01 -8.27
C MET A 44 -3.17 5.92 -8.95
N GLU A 45 -1.85 6.07 -9.03
CA GLU A 45 -1.00 5.15 -9.77
C GLU A 45 -0.52 3.99 -8.88
N HIS A 46 -0.74 2.75 -9.32
CA HIS A 46 -0.18 1.58 -8.63
C HIS A 46 1.20 1.27 -9.18
N THR A 47 2.21 2.02 -8.72
CA THR A 47 3.62 1.85 -9.08
C THR A 47 4.38 1.08 -7.98
N THR A 48 5.61 0.67 -8.28
CA THR A 48 6.49 0.05 -7.27
C THR A 48 6.83 1.01 -6.11
N VAL A 49 7.03 2.29 -6.41
CA VAL A 49 7.30 3.33 -5.40
C VAL A 49 6.16 3.41 -4.39
N PHE A 50 4.93 3.36 -4.89
CA PHE A 50 3.74 3.33 -4.05
C PHE A 50 3.79 2.13 -3.09
N VAL A 51 4.13 0.93 -3.58
CA VAL A 51 4.27 -0.26 -2.74
C VAL A 51 5.39 -0.12 -1.70
N HIS A 52 6.50 0.56 -2.01
CA HIS A 52 7.57 0.84 -1.04
C HIS A 52 7.08 1.75 0.10
N CYS A 53 6.36 2.82 -0.23
CA CYS A 53 5.76 3.72 0.76
C CYS A 53 4.76 2.98 1.66
N GLU A 54 3.96 2.10 1.07
CA GLU A 54 3.02 1.23 1.77
C GLU A 54 3.74 0.26 2.72
N GLN A 55 4.87 -0.33 2.29
CA GLN A 55 5.74 -1.16 3.14
C GLN A 55 6.35 -0.37 4.30
N LYS A 56 6.69 0.90 4.10
CA LYS A 56 7.17 1.80 5.16
C LYS A 56 6.11 1.98 6.25
N VAL A 57 4.86 2.27 5.88
CA VAL A 57 3.75 2.39 6.84
C VAL A 57 3.51 1.07 7.57
N LEU A 58 3.51 -0.05 6.85
CA LEU A 58 3.33 -1.38 7.43
C LEU A 58 4.45 -1.72 8.43
N THR A 59 5.71 -1.50 8.07
CA THR A 59 6.86 -1.83 8.93
C THR A 59 6.87 -0.97 10.19
N GLN A 60 6.52 0.32 10.10
CA GLN A 60 6.34 1.18 11.27
C GLN A 60 5.24 0.65 12.21
N PHE A 61 4.11 0.22 11.65
CA PHE A 61 3.04 -0.41 12.43
C PHE A 61 3.51 -1.70 13.11
N ILE A 62 4.22 -2.57 12.39
CA ILE A 62 4.72 -3.83 12.93
C ILE A 62 5.73 -3.57 14.05
N LYS A 63 6.70 -2.67 13.85
CA LYS A 63 7.70 -2.34 14.89
C LYS A 63 7.06 -1.80 16.17
N LYS A 64 6.00 -0.99 16.04
CA LYS A 64 5.30 -0.40 17.18
C LYS A 64 4.50 -1.43 17.98
N ASN A 65 3.78 -2.33 17.29
CA ASN A 65 2.84 -3.26 17.95
C ASN A 65 3.46 -4.63 18.25
N PHE A 66 4.46 -5.05 17.47
CA PHE A 66 5.08 -6.38 17.52
C PHE A 66 6.62 -6.26 17.44
N PRO A 67 7.28 -5.72 18.47
CA PRO A 67 8.72 -5.43 18.46
C PRO A 67 9.60 -6.68 18.35
N LEU A 68 9.06 -7.87 18.59
CA LEU A 68 9.79 -9.14 18.50
C LEU A 68 9.88 -9.70 17.07
N VAL A 69 9.14 -9.12 16.11
CA VAL A 69 9.15 -9.57 14.72
C VAL A 69 10.48 -9.18 14.07
N LYS A 70 11.17 -10.16 13.50
CA LYS A 70 12.45 -9.96 12.80
C LYS A 70 12.35 -10.09 11.29
N LYS A 71 11.33 -10.79 10.80
CA LYS A 71 11.15 -11.13 9.40
C LYS A 71 9.70 -10.96 8.95
N ILE A 72 9.50 -10.39 7.77
CA ILE A 72 8.20 -10.27 7.10
C ILE A 72 8.18 -11.21 5.89
N ASN A 73 7.07 -11.94 5.71
CA ASN A 73 6.81 -12.71 4.51
C ASN A 73 5.66 -12.06 3.74
N TYR A 74 5.99 -11.36 2.66
CA TYR A 74 5.00 -10.77 1.77
C TYR A 74 4.40 -11.84 0.88
N VAL A 75 3.08 -11.86 0.79
CA VAL A 75 2.33 -12.70 -0.14
C VAL A 75 1.41 -11.80 -0.93
N SER A 76 1.64 -11.71 -2.24
CA SER A 76 0.83 -10.87 -3.14
C SER A 76 0.48 -11.63 -4.42
N ASP A 77 -0.41 -11.07 -5.22
CA ASP A 77 -0.62 -11.57 -6.57
C ASP A 77 0.58 -11.28 -7.47
N GLY A 78 0.64 -11.96 -8.61
CA GLY A 78 1.69 -11.81 -9.60
C GLY A 78 1.56 -10.56 -10.48
N ALA A 79 0.93 -9.48 -10.02
CA ALA A 79 0.71 -8.28 -10.82
C ALA A 79 2.05 -7.60 -11.20
N CYS A 80 2.36 -7.61 -12.50
CA CYS A 80 3.65 -7.13 -13.00
C CYS A 80 3.90 -5.63 -12.77
N ALA A 81 2.83 -4.82 -12.73
CA ALA A 81 2.97 -3.36 -12.64
C ALA A 81 3.55 -2.89 -11.29
N HIS A 82 3.23 -3.56 -10.19
CA HIS A 82 3.57 -3.06 -8.85
C HIS A 82 4.14 -4.10 -7.88
N PHE A 83 3.98 -5.40 -8.13
CA PHE A 83 4.53 -6.43 -7.23
C PHE A 83 5.61 -7.28 -7.91
N LYS A 84 5.34 -7.78 -9.11
CA LYS A 84 6.23 -8.72 -9.82
C LYS A 84 7.04 -8.00 -10.90
N ASN A 85 7.98 -7.14 -10.49
CA ASN A 85 8.92 -6.48 -11.39
C ASN A 85 10.33 -6.32 -10.78
N ASN A 86 11.30 -5.92 -11.59
CA ASN A 86 12.70 -5.75 -11.17
C ASN A 86 12.85 -4.72 -10.03
N ALA A 87 12.14 -3.58 -10.12
CA ALA A 87 12.18 -2.57 -9.05
C ALA A 87 11.68 -3.13 -7.70
N SER A 88 10.64 -3.97 -7.71
CA SER A 88 10.11 -4.59 -6.49
C SER A 88 11.10 -5.58 -5.87
N ILE A 89 11.86 -6.30 -6.72
CA ILE A 89 12.94 -7.18 -6.28
C ILE A 89 14.09 -6.36 -5.69
N LEU A 90 14.42 -5.22 -6.31
CA LEU A 90 15.45 -4.32 -5.81
C LEU A 90 15.09 -3.72 -4.44
N ASN A 91 13.83 -3.33 -4.27
CA ASN A 91 13.29 -2.90 -2.97
C ASN A 91 13.34 -4.04 -1.94
N LEU A 92 13.11 -5.29 -2.36
CA LEU A 92 13.24 -6.46 -1.48
C LEU A 92 14.71 -6.70 -1.03
N ILE A 93 15.69 -6.49 -1.92
CA ILE A 93 17.11 -6.61 -1.60
C ILE A 93 17.53 -5.56 -0.56
N HIS A 94 17.07 -4.31 -0.74
CA HIS A 94 17.36 -3.20 0.17
C HIS A 94 16.46 -3.16 1.41
N HIS A 95 15.45 -4.03 1.50
CA HIS A 95 14.46 -4.02 2.58
C HIS A 95 15.08 -4.05 3.99
N LYS A 96 16.18 -4.80 4.17
CA LYS A 96 16.88 -4.86 5.47
C LYS A 96 17.56 -3.53 5.81
N ILE A 97 18.06 -2.81 4.82
CA ILE A 97 18.68 -1.50 5.00
C ILE A 97 17.61 -0.45 5.28
N ASP A 98 16.52 -0.46 4.51
CA ASP A 98 15.47 0.56 4.58
C ASP A 98 14.61 0.43 5.85
N PHE A 99 14.26 -0.81 6.22
CA PHE A 99 13.28 -1.08 7.26
C PHE A 99 13.84 -1.84 8.46
N ASP A 100 15.12 -2.19 8.47
CA ASP A 100 15.75 -3.01 9.53
C ASP A 100 15.02 -4.33 9.81
N LEU A 101 14.35 -4.89 8.81
CA LEU A 101 13.64 -6.17 8.89
C LEU A 101 14.03 -7.05 7.72
N ASP A 102 14.20 -8.35 7.97
CA ASP A 102 14.38 -9.30 6.88
C ASP A 102 13.05 -9.47 6.15
N ALA A 103 13.10 -9.65 4.84
CA ALA A 103 11.89 -9.88 4.06
C ALA A 103 12.07 -11.02 3.07
N CYS A 104 10.97 -11.73 2.83
CA CYS A 104 10.81 -12.62 1.69
C CYS A 104 9.50 -12.30 1.00
N TRP A 105 9.45 -12.51 -0.32
CA TRP A 105 8.25 -12.24 -1.09
C TRP A 105 7.86 -13.48 -1.90
N THR A 106 6.63 -13.94 -1.70
CA THR A 106 6.01 -15.03 -2.46
C THR A 106 4.89 -14.47 -3.33
N PHE A 107 4.86 -14.86 -4.60
CA PHE A 107 3.82 -14.43 -5.54
C PHE A 107 2.88 -15.59 -5.83
N THR A 108 1.57 -15.33 -5.78
CA THR A 108 0.57 -16.30 -6.26
C THR A 108 0.45 -16.24 -7.78
N ALA A 109 -0.17 -17.26 -8.37
CA ALA A 109 -0.43 -17.30 -9.81
C ALA A 109 -1.36 -16.16 -10.23
N THR A 110 -1.04 -15.50 -11.34
CA THR A 110 -1.81 -14.37 -11.87
C THR A 110 -3.26 -14.78 -12.15
N GLY A 111 -4.23 -14.00 -11.65
CA GLY A 111 -5.65 -14.26 -11.84
C GLY A 111 -6.23 -15.40 -10.98
N HIS A 112 -5.43 -16.05 -10.13
CA HIS A 112 -5.89 -17.08 -9.19
C HIS A 112 -5.65 -16.64 -7.74
N GLY A 113 -6.73 -16.60 -6.97
CA GLY A 113 -6.70 -16.34 -5.53
C GLY A 113 -7.22 -14.95 -5.17
N LYS A 114 -8.53 -14.86 -4.91
CA LYS A 114 -9.05 -13.75 -4.11
C LYS A 114 -8.53 -13.93 -2.69
N GLY A 115 -7.83 -12.92 -2.18
CA GLY A 115 -7.19 -12.95 -0.87
C GLY A 115 -8.08 -12.37 0.23
N ALA A 116 -7.64 -12.51 1.48
CA ALA A 116 -8.30 -11.85 2.60
C ALA A 116 -8.32 -10.31 2.44
N GLY A 117 -7.30 -9.74 1.77
CA GLY A 117 -7.24 -8.32 1.42
C GLY A 117 -8.43 -7.84 0.59
N ASP A 118 -8.90 -8.63 -0.38
CA ASP A 118 -10.07 -8.29 -1.20
C ASP A 118 -11.34 -8.17 -0.34
N GLY A 119 -11.47 -9.01 0.69
CA GLY A 119 -12.56 -8.94 1.65
C GLY A 119 -12.55 -7.63 2.46
N ILE A 120 -11.37 -7.22 2.94
CA ILE A 120 -11.19 -5.94 3.65
C ILE A 120 -11.62 -4.78 2.74
N GLY A 121 -11.11 -4.76 1.51
CA GLY A 121 -11.45 -3.74 0.52
C GLY A 121 -12.94 -3.71 0.20
N ALA A 122 -13.57 -4.88 0.04
CA ALA A 122 -15.00 -5.00 -0.22
C ALA A 122 -15.83 -4.43 0.95
N VAL A 123 -15.47 -4.75 2.20
CA VAL A 123 -16.18 -4.25 3.39
C VAL A 123 -16.09 -2.73 3.50
N LEU A 124 -14.91 -2.15 3.26
CA LEU A 124 -14.71 -0.69 3.30
C LEU A 124 -15.54 0.02 2.22
N LYS A 125 -15.43 -0.44 0.97
CA LYS A 125 -16.18 0.12 -0.17
C LYS A 125 -17.68 0.00 0.03
N PHE A 126 -18.14 -1.15 0.48
CA PHE A 126 -19.56 -1.40 0.74
C PHE A 126 -20.09 -0.48 1.86
N SER A 127 -19.31 -0.32 2.93
CA SER A 127 -19.69 0.54 4.06
C SER A 127 -19.78 2.01 3.67
N ALA A 128 -18.79 2.51 2.92
CA ALA A 128 -18.80 3.87 2.38
C ALA A 128 -19.97 4.08 1.42
N ARG A 129 -20.15 3.18 0.44
CA ARG A 129 -21.27 3.24 -0.51
C ARG A 129 -22.62 3.27 0.22
N ARG A 130 -22.83 2.40 1.22
CA ARG A 130 -24.06 2.36 2.00
C ARG A 130 -24.27 3.64 2.80
N ALA A 131 -23.21 4.20 3.39
CA ALA A 131 -23.28 5.48 4.10
C ALA A 131 -23.70 6.61 3.17
N THR A 132 -23.14 6.68 1.97
CA THR A 132 -23.53 7.70 1.01
C THR A 132 -24.95 7.52 0.51
N LEU A 133 -25.32 6.32 0.05
CA LEU A 133 -26.61 6.09 -0.58
C LEU A 133 -27.78 6.09 0.42
N SER A 134 -27.58 5.49 1.60
CA SER A 134 -28.67 5.27 2.57
C SER A 134 -28.71 6.32 3.68
N LYS A 135 -27.57 6.85 4.12
CA LYS A 135 -27.50 7.84 5.21
C LYS A 135 -27.28 9.27 4.69
N ASN A 136 -27.17 9.45 3.38
CA ASN A 136 -26.90 10.73 2.73
C ASN A 136 -25.63 11.42 3.27
N ILE A 137 -24.63 10.63 3.67
CA ILE A 137 -23.32 11.13 4.10
C ILE A 137 -22.52 11.48 2.85
N LEU A 138 -21.94 12.67 2.81
CA LEU A 138 -21.10 13.09 1.70
C LEU A 138 -19.65 12.64 1.95
N ILE A 139 -19.12 11.82 1.05
CA ILE A 139 -17.70 11.41 1.01
C ILE A 139 -17.18 11.88 -0.35
N SER A 140 -16.46 13.00 -0.38
CA SER A 140 -16.11 13.68 -1.64
C SER A 140 -14.68 13.47 -2.08
N ASN A 141 -13.78 13.24 -1.13
CA ASN A 141 -12.35 13.11 -1.38
C ASN A 141 -11.76 11.90 -0.59
N PRO A 142 -10.52 11.47 -0.91
CA PRO A 142 -9.83 10.38 -0.21
C PRO A 142 -9.70 10.58 1.31
N LYS A 143 -9.50 11.82 1.76
CA LYS A 143 -9.38 12.16 3.19
C LYS A 143 -10.70 12.00 3.94
N ASP A 144 -11.82 12.41 3.34
CA ASP A 144 -13.17 12.16 3.87
C ASP A 144 -13.42 10.65 4.03
N PHE A 145 -12.96 9.86 3.05
CA PHE A 145 -13.10 8.40 3.09
C PHE A 145 -12.28 7.79 4.23
N TYR A 146 -11.08 8.30 4.47
CA TYR A 146 -10.24 7.92 5.61
C TYR A 146 -10.89 8.27 6.96
N GLU A 147 -11.32 9.51 7.14
CA GLU A 147 -11.99 9.95 8.36
C GLU A 147 -13.28 9.16 8.63
N PHE A 148 -14.05 8.88 7.57
CA PHE A 148 -15.23 8.02 7.66
C PHE A 148 -14.86 6.62 8.15
N THR A 149 -13.79 6.04 7.61
CA THR A 149 -13.32 4.70 8.00
C THR A 149 -12.90 4.66 9.46
N GLN A 150 -12.16 5.66 9.94
CA GLN A 150 -11.81 5.77 11.37
C GLN A 150 -13.04 5.89 12.27
N LYS A 151 -14.01 6.74 11.90
CA LYS A 151 -15.24 6.93 12.68
C LYS A 151 -16.05 5.63 12.77
N GLN A 152 -16.17 4.88 11.68
CA GLN A 152 -16.85 3.58 11.67
C GLN A 152 -16.13 2.52 12.52
N GLN A 153 -14.79 2.56 12.56
CA GLN A 153 -14.01 1.70 13.44
C GLN A 153 -14.32 1.98 14.92
N LEU A 154 -14.38 3.27 15.32
CA LEU A 154 -14.73 3.68 16.69
C LEU A 154 -16.16 3.32 17.08
N GLU A 155 -17.13 3.48 16.17
CA GLU A 155 -18.53 3.12 16.42
C GLU A 155 -18.73 1.60 16.57
N THR A 156 -18.00 0.80 15.81
CA THR A 156 -18.06 -0.67 15.87
C THR A 156 -17.42 -1.19 17.13
N ALA A 157 -16.28 -0.61 17.55
CA ALA A 157 -15.63 -0.93 18.82
C ALA A 157 -16.55 -0.71 20.05
N ARG A 158 -17.47 0.26 19.97
CA ARG A 158 -18.46 0.54 21.03
C ARG A 158 -19.62 -0.46 21.07
N ARG A 159 -19.88 -1.20 19.98
CA ARG A 159 -21.11 -2.01 19.80
C ARG A 159 -20.94 -3.50 20.05
N SER A 160 -19.71 -4.04 20.09
CA SER A 160 -19.51 -5.47 20.36
C SER A 160 -18.21 -5.73 21.11
N ASN A 161 -18.35 -6.30 22.31
CA ASN A 161 -17.25 -6.84 23.11
C ASN A 161 -16.78 -8.24 22.62
N LYS A 162 -16.99 -8.56 21.33
CA LYS A 162 -16.63 -9.84 20.69
C LYS A 162 -16.28 -9.61 19.21
N ASP A 163 -14.98 -9.45 18.98
CA ASP A 163 -14.20 -9.76 17.78
C ASP A 163 -14.89 -9.71 16.40
N ILE A 164 -14.75 -8.55 15.75
CA ILE A 164 -14.37 -8.48 14.32
C ILE A 164 -13.14 -7.56 14.29
N PRO A 165 -12.03 -7.92 13.61
CA PRO A 165 -10.80 -7.15 13.72
C PRO A 165 -11.03 -5.78 13.09
N GLY A 166 -11.05 -4.73 13.93
CA GLY A 166 -11.09 -3.36 13.48
C GLY A 166 -9.98 -3.14 12.47
N VAL A 167 -10.35 -2.73 11.26
CA VAL A 167 -9.39 -2.45 10.20
C VAL A 167 -8.61 -1.21 10.61
N HIS A 168 -7.30 -1.34 10.84
CA HIS A 168 -6.44 -0.20 11.10
C HIS A 168 -6.26 0.60 9.82
N ALA A 169 -6.85 1.80 9.79
CA ALA A 169 -6.77 2.69 8.64
C ALA A 169 -5.55 3.63 8.77
N PHE A 170 -4.79 3.77 7.69
CA PHE A 170 -3.75 4.78 7.51
C PHE A 170 -4.06 5.65 6.31
N PHE A 171 -3.58 6.90 6.33
CA PHE A 171 -3.65 7.80 5.19
C PHE A 171 -2.24 8.06 4.70
N LEU A 172 -2.04 8.00 3.39
CA LEU A 172 -0.77 8.26 2.73
C LEU A 172 -1.01 9.34 1.67
N GLU A 173 -0.35 10.48 1.84
CA GLU A 173 -0.51 11.62 0.93
C GLU A 173 0.30 11.43 -0.36
N SER A 174 -0.25 11.90 -1.49
CA SER A 174 0.43 11.83 -2.79
C SER A 174 1.79 12.50 -2.76
N ASP A 175 1.92 13.62 -2.06
CA ASP A 175 3.17 14.38 -1.94
C ASP A 175 4.29 13.51 -1.34
N GLU A 176 3.99 12.70 -0.33
CA GLU A 176 4.97 11.78 0.29
C GLU A 176 5.46 10.72 -0.71
N ILE A 177 4.58 10.28 -1.61
CA ILE A 177 4.90 9.27 -2.64
C ILE A 177 5.70 9.90 -3.77
N GLU A 178 5.38 11.13 -4.16
CA GLU A 178 6.13 11.88 -5.18
C GLU A 178 7.55 12.21 -4.73
N GLU A 179 7.72 12.60 -3.46
CA GLU A 179 9.04 12.78 -2.84
C GLU A 179 9.85 11.48 -2.88
N ALA A 180 9.24 10.35 -2.51
CA ALA A 180 9.89 9.04 -2.55
C ALA A 180 10.27 8.63 -3.98
N LYS A 181 9.41 8.92 -4.97
CA LYS A 181 9.66 8.66 -6.40
C LYS A 181 10.88 9.43 -6.90
N ASN A 182 10.99 10.70 -6.52
CA ASN A 182 12.13 11.54 -6.86
C ASN A 182 13.43 11.03 -6.21
N PHE A 183 13.34 10.54 -4.97
CA PHE A 183 14.48 9.96 -4.27
C PHE A 183 14.96 8.64 -4.88
N GLU A 184 14.06 7.68 -5.13
CA GLU A 184 14.39 6.39 -5.75
C GLU A 184 15.01 6.58 -7.14
N GLN A 185 14.48 7.50 -7.96
CA GLN A 185 15.07 7.81 -9.27
C GLN A 185 16.50 8.36 -9.15
N GLN A 186 16.77 9.22 -8.17
CA GLN A 186 18.12 9.76 -7.94
C GLN A 186 19.09 8.69 -7.43
N VAL A 187 18.64 7.80 -6.54
CA VAL A 187 19.48 6.71 -6.00
C VAL A 187 19.80 5.70 -7.09
N HIS A 188 18.81 5.23 -7.86
CA HIS A 188 19.07 4.31 -8.97
C HIS A 188 19.96 4.90 -10.05
N TYR A 189 19.81 6.20 -10.35
CA TYR A 189 20.71 6.87 -11.28
C TYR A 189 22.16 6.88 -10.77
N LYS A 190 22.36 7.21 -9.49
CA LYS A 190 23.70 7.20 -8.86
C LYS A 190 24.31 5.80 -8.78
N GLU A 191 23.53 4.78 -8.43
CA GLU A 191 24.00 3.38 -8.40
C GLU A 191 24.34 2.87 -9.80
N PHE A 192 23.56 3.25 -10.81
CA PHE A 192 23.85 2.94 -12.20
C PHE A 192 25.15 3.62 -12.67
N GLU A 193 25.33 4.92 -12.38
CA GLU A 193 26.59 5.64 -12.66
C GLU A 193 27.80 5.01 -11.95
N LEU A 194 27.66 4.64 -10.68
CA LEU A 194 28.71 3.96 -9.91
C LEU A 194 29.04 2.60 -10.51
N SER A 195 28.05 1.82 -10.94
CA SER A 195 28.25 0.53 -11.61
C SER A 195 28.96 0.69 -12.96
N MET A 196 28.56 1.69 -13.77
CA MET A 196 29.20 2.07 -15.04
C MET A 196 30.66 2.49 -14.84
N ASN A 197 30.93 3.30 -13.82
CA ASN A 197 32.28 3.76 -13.50
C ASN A 197 33.17 2.64 -12.97
N SER A 198 32.62 1.73 -12.16
CA SER A 198 33.35 0.54 -11.69
C SER A 198 33.71 -0.39 -12.86
N ASN A 199 32.77 -0.62 -13.79
CA ASN A 199 33.00 -1.45 -14.97
C ASN A 199 33.99 -0.80 -15.95
N ARG A 200 33.96 0.52 -16.14
CA ARG A 200 34.98 1.25 -16.93
C ARG A 200 36.38 1.12 -16.32
N SER A 201 36.50 1.19 -14.99
CA SER A 201 37.78 1.00 -14.29
C SER A 201 38.30 -0.44 -14.38
N ALA A 202 37.40 -1.43 -14.39
CA ALA A 202 37.74 -2.84 -14.58
C ALA A 202 38.22 -3.11 -16.02
N ILE A 203 37.56 -2.53 -17.03
CA ILE A 203 37.96 -2.66 -18.44
C ILE A 203 39.32 -2.00 -18.71
N GLN A 204 39.64 -0.86 -18.07
CA GLN A 204 40.96 -0.24 -18.20
C GLN A 204 42.10 -1.08 -17.58
N ARG A 205 41.82 -1.93 -16.58
CA ARG A 205 42.81 -2.85 -16.00
C ARG A 205 43.08 -4.08 -16.87
N PHE A 206 42.22 -4.41 -17.82
CA PHE A 206 42.40 -5.53 -18.76
C PHE A 206 43.15 -5.15 -20.05
N ASN A 207 43.40 -3.86 -20.30
CA ASN A 207 44.12 -3.36 -21.48
C ASN A 207 45.60 -3.00 -21.21
N ILE A 208 46.18 -3.53 -20.13
CA ILE A 208 47.62 -3.41 -19.84
C ILE A 208 48.19 -4.81 -19.65
N VAL A 209 48.36 -5.54 -20.76
CA VAL A 209 49.37 -6.60 -20.94
C VAL A 209 49.89 -6.51 -22.37
#